data_AF-A0A7S0CAJ8-F1
#
_entry.id   AF-A0A7S0CAJ8-F1
#
_cell.length_a   1.000
_cell.length_b   1.000
_cell.length_c   1.000
_cell.angle_alpha   90.00
_cell.angle_beta   90.00
_cell.angle_gamma   90.00
#
_symmetry.space_group_name_H-M   'P 1'
#
loop_
_entity.id
_entity.type
_entity.pdbx_description
1 polymer ?
#
loop_
_entity_poly.entity_id
_entity_poly.type
_entity_poly.pdbx_seq_one_letter_code
_entity_poly.pdbx_strand_id
1 'polypeptide(L)'
;FHGRQFRTISQIWQSQDKQEFLAKLDLPINHNRYHIHPALLDGAAQIVGFLDNPTGEAIVPASIERVTLNDSIGRSSTFVEINMSIWVHACVEKEDDSSR
;
A
#
# COMPACT_ATOMS: atom_id res chain seq x y z
N PHE A 1 -13.02 -8.76 7.28
CA PHE A 1 -12.80 -7.84 8.43
C PHE A 1 -11.34 -7.92 8.84
N HIS A 2 -10.55 -6.88 8.56
CA HIS A 2 -9.13 -6.83 8.93
C HIS A 2 -8.94 -6.42 10.39
N GLY A 3 -8.00 -7.06 11.09
CA GLY A 3 -7.64 -6.70 12.47
C GLY A 3 -7.11 -5.26 12.58
N ARG A 4 -7.15 -4.67 13.77
CA ARG A 4 -6.75 -3.26 14.03
C ARG A 4 -5.32 -2.92 13.53
N GLN A 5 -4.46 -3.92 13.38
CA GLN A 5 -3.08 -3.77 12.89
C GLN A 5 -2.96 -3.59 11.37
N PHE A 6 -4.00 -3.90 10.60
CA PHE A 6 -4.04 -3.85 9.13
C PHE A 6 -4.83 -2.64 8.60
N ARG A 7 -5.25 -1.73 9.48
CA ARG A 7 -5.81 -0.43 9.12
C ARG A 7 -4.70 0.62 9.14
N THR A 8 -3.76 0.48 8.21
CA THR A 8 -2.59 1.37 8.13
C THR A 8 -2.87 2.61 7.29
N ILE A 9 -3.82 2.57 6.35
CA ILE A 9 -4.20 3.73 5.53
C ILE A 9 -4.85 4.80 6.43
N SER A 10 -4.15 5.91 6.63
CA SER A 10 -4.66 7.06 7.37
C SER A 10 -5.35 8.07 6.45
N GLN A 11 -4.84 8.23 5.23
CA GLN A 11 -5.42 9.11 4.21
C GLN A 11 -5.18 8.52 2.82
N ILE A 12 -6.11 8.80 1.89
CA ILE A 12 -5.98 8.45 0.48
C ILE A 12 -6.51 9.60 -0.38
N TRP A 13 -5.82 9.85 -1.47
CA TRP A 13 -6.16 10.80 -2.52
C TRP A 13 -6.17 10.06 -3.84
N GLN A 14 -7.11 10.43 -4.71
CA GLN A 14 -7.26 9.89 -6.04
C GLN A 14 -7.14 11.03 -7.04
N SER A 15 -6.44 10.81 -8.15
CA SER A 15 -6.36 11.75 -9.26
C SER A 15 -7.71 11.93 -9.95
N GLN A 16 -7.87 13.02 -10.70
CA GLN A 16 -9.12 13.31 -11.43
C GLN A 16 -9.42 12.28 -12.52
N ASP A 17 -8.38 11.71 -13.14
CA ASP A 17 -8.48 10.65 -14.15
C ASP A 17 -8.69 9.25 -13.56
N LYS A 18 -8.69 9.13 -12.22
CA LYS A 18 -8.87 7.89 -11.46
C LYS A 18 -7.82 6.81 -11.72
N GLN A 19 -6.68 7.17 -12.31
CA GLN A 19 -5.59 6.24 -12.59
C GLN A 19 -4.49 6.27 -11.53
N GLU A 20 -4.36 7.35 -10.78
CA GLU A 20 -3.33 7.50 -9.76
C GLU A 20 -3.94 7.63 -8.36
N PHE A 21 -3.27 7.01 -7.41
CA PHE A 21 -3.61 7.05 -6.00
C PHE A 21 -2.37 7.40 -5.21
N LEU A 22 -2.54 8.35 -4.29
CA LEU A 22 -1.56 8.64 -3.26
C LEU A 22 -2.20 8.25 -1.92
N ALA A 23 -1.51 7.46 -1.12
CA ALA A 23 -1.97 7.06 0.20
C ALA A 23 -0.89 7.33 1.24
N LYS A 24 -1.32 7.68 2.44
CA LYS A 24 -0.48 7.79 3.62
C LYS A 24 -0.77 6.61 4.53
N LEU A 25 0.27 5.85 4.88
CA LEU A 25 0.16 4.67 5.72
C LEU A 25 0.94 4.87 7.01
N ASP A 26 0.29 4.65 8.15
CA ASP A 26 0.92 4.78 9.47
C ASP A 26 1.64 3.49 9.86
N LEU A 27 2.83 3.63 10.42
CA LEU A 27 3.63 2.50 10.87
C LEU A 27 3.07 1.91 12.17
N PRO A 28 2.85 0.59 12.23
CA PRO A 28 2.48 -0.07 13.47
C PRO A 28 3.64 -0.03 14.48
N ILE A 29 3.29 0.01 15.76
CA ILE A 29 4.20 0.19 16.91
C ILE A 29 5.33 -0.87 16.99
N ASN A 30 5.17 -2.03 16.34
CA ASN A 30 6.15 -3.13 16.31
C ASN A 30 6.97 -3.20 15.00
N HIS A 31 7.12 -2.10 14.26
CA HIS A 31 7.81 -2.06 12.97
C HIS A 31 9.30 -2.47 13.05
N ASN A 32 9.99 -2.24 14.17
CA ASN A 32 11.43 -2.47 14.35
C ASN A 32 11.87 -3.93 14.22
N ARG A 33 10.94 -4.89 14.17
CA ARG A 33 11.24 -6.32 14.00
C ARG A 33 11.32 -6.76 12.54
N TYR A 34 10.96 -5.89 11.60
CA TYR A 34 10.88 -6.20 10.18
C TYR A 34 11.56 -5.12 9.34
N HIS A 35 12.23 -5.51 8.25
CA HIS A 35 12.74 -4.52 7.28
C HIS A 35 11.59 -3.75 6.60
N ILE A 36 10.45 -4.41 6.40
CA ILE A 36 9.15 -3.84 6.04
C ILE A 36 8.10 -4.58 6.87
N HIS A 37 7.28 -3.86 7.64
CA HIS A 37 6.22 -4.50 8.42
C HIS A 37 5.14 -5.07 7.48
N PRO A 38 4.69 -6.33 7.61
CA PRO A 38 3.71 -6.95 6.70
C PRO A 38 2.41 -6.14 6.54
N ALA A 39 1.95 -5.46 7.59
CA ALA A 39 0.79 -4.57 7.52
C ALA A 39 0.97 -3.33 6.62
N LEU A 40 2.20 -2.89 6.36
CA LEU A 40 2.45 -1.80 5.40
C LEU A 40 2.28 -2.31 3.97
N LEU A 41 2.78 -3.51 3.68
CA LEU A 41 2.60 -4.15 2.38
C LEU A 41 1.12 -4.47 2.13
N ASP A 42 0.42 -4.98 3.15
CA ASP A 42 -1.03 -5.21 3.09
C ASP A 42 -1.80 -3.90 2.87
N GLY A 43 -1.44 -2.82 3.58
CA GLY A 43 -2.03 -1.49 3.36
C GLY A 43 -1.80 -0.95 1.96
N ALA A 44 -0.62 -1.18 1.37
CA ALA A 44 -0.33 -0.80 -0.01
C ALA A 44 -1.18 -1.62 -0.99
N ALA A 45 -1.33 -2.92 -0.75
CA ALA A 45 -2.20 -3.79 -1.54
C ALA A 45 -3.68 -3.38 -1.42
N GLN A 46 -4.14 -2.94 -0.25
CA GLN A 46 -5.52 -2.47 -0.05
C GLN A 46 -5.90 -1.25 -0.91
N ILE A 47 -4.93 -0.49 -1.45
CA ILE A 47 -5.21 0.63 -2.35
C ILE A 47 -6.00 0.16 -3.58
N VAL A 48 -5.80 -1.08 -4.06
CA VAL A 48 -6.56 -1.63 -5.19
C VAL A 48 -8.06 -1.75 -4.90
N GLY A 49 -8.46 -1.81 -3.62
CA GLY A 49 -9.86 -1.82 -3.22
C GLY A 49 -10.58 -0.49 -3.43
N PHE A 50 -9.84 0.60 -3.70
CA PHE A 50 -10.39 1.92 -4.05
C PHE A 50 -10.54 2.12 -5.56
N LEU A 51 -10.17 1.13 -6.37
CA LEU A 51 -10.45 1.13 -7.80
C LEU A 51 -11.96 1.02 -8.02
N ASP A 52 -12.45 1.75 -9.02
CA ASP A 52 -13.85 1.66 -9.44
C ASP A 52 -14.13 0.24 -9.92
N ASN A 53 -14.75 -0.58 -9.07
CA ASN A 53 -15.18 -1.92 -9.41
C ASN A 53 -16.68 -1.93 -9.74
N PRO A 54 -17.07 -2.11 -11.02
CA PRO A 54 -18.48 -2.14 -11.42
C PRO A 54 -19.25 -3.34 -10.84
N THR A 55 -18.54 -4.40 -10.43
CA THR A 55 -19.16 -5.61 -9.84
C THR A 55 -19.46 -5.48 -8.36
N GLY A 56 -18.82 -4.53 -7.66
CA GLY A 56 -18.90 -4.39 -6.21
C GLY A 56 -18.17 -5.49 -5.42
N GLU A 57 -17.45 -6.38 -6.09
CA GLU A 57 -16.67 -7.45 -5.46
C GLU A 57 -15.35 -6.92 -4.85
N ALA A 58 -14.80 -7.65 -3.87
CA ALA A 58 -13.51 -7.30 -3.30
C ALA A 58 -12.39 -7.63 -4.31
N ILE A 59 -11.60 -6.62 -4.70
CA ILE A 59 -10.43 -6.81 -5.54
C ILE A 59 -9.25 -7.21 -4.66
N VAL A 60 -8.55 -8.29 -5.02
CA VAL A 60 -7.30 -8.72 -4.40
C VAL A 60 -6.22 -8.89 -5.47
N PRO A 61 -4.95 -8.58 -5.18
CA PRO A 61 -3.87 -8.82 -6.12
C PRO A 61 -3.75 -10.31 -6.45
N ALA A 62 -3.83 -10.66 -7.73
CA ALA A 62 -3.65 -12.04 -8.20
C ALA A 62 -2.17 -12.44 -8.29
N SER A 63 -1.30 -11.50 -8.66
CA SER A 63 0.14 -11.70 -8.79
C SER A 63 0.90 -10.42 -8.50
N ILE A 64 2.15 -10.57 -8.05
CA ILE A 64 3.10 -9.47 -7.89
C ILE A 64 4.32 -9.83 -8.73
N GLU A 65 4.56 -9.08 -9.80
CA GLU A 65 5.70 -9.35 -10.69
C GLU A 65 7.03 -9.02 -10.01
N ARG A 66 7.06 -7.93 -9.23
CA ARG A 66 8.30 -7.39 -8.66
C ARG A 66 8.03 -6.60 -7.38
N VAL A 67 8.92 -6.76 -6.41
CA VAL A 67 9.00 -5.89 -5.24
C VAL A 67 10.42 -5.39 -5.13
N THR A 68 10.59 -4.06 -5.18
CA THR A 68 11.90 -3.40 -5.03
C THR A 68 11.90 -2.60 -3.74
N LEU A 69 12.88 -2.84 -2.87
CA LEU A 69 13.09 -2.08 -1.65
C LEU A 69 14.35 -1.22 -1.82
N ASN A 70 14.16 0.10 -1.89
CA ASN A 70 15.29 1.03 -2.08
C ASN A 70 15.97 1.41 -0.75
N ASP A 71 15.24 1.39 0.36
CA ASP A 71 15.78 1.65 1.70
C ASP A 71 14.95 0.91 2.78
N SER A 72 15.57 0.50 3.87
CA SER A 72 14.92 -0.22 4.96
C SER A 72 14.57 0.71 6.11
N ILE A 73 13.27 0.97 6.30
CA ILE A 73 12.76 1.77 7.42
C ILE A 73 12.99 1.08 8.77
N GLY A 74 13.11 -0.26 8.78
CA GLY A 74 13.22 -1.06 10.02
C GLY A 74 14.56 -1.00 10.76
N ARG A 75 15.63 -0.38 10.21
CA ARG A 75 16.98 -0.42 10.81
C ARG A 75 17.62 0.93 11.10
N SER A 76 17.06 2.03 10.61
CA SER A 76 17.62 3.36 10.85
C SER A 76 16.76 4.12 11.83
N SER A 77 17.16 4.10 13.11
CA SER A 77 17.18 5.24 14.04
C SER A 77 16.91 4.81 15.48
N THR A 78 17.83 5.20 16.36
CA THR A 78 17.86 5.05 17.81
C THR A 78 16.71 5.77 18.55
N PHE A 79 15.70 6.25 17.84
CA PHE A 79 14.50 6.87 18.37
C PHE A 79 13.30 6.29 17.64
N VAL A 80 12.44 5.58 18.37
CA VAL A 80 11.11 5.20 17.87
C VAL A 80 10.29 6.49 17.84
N GLU A 81 10.34 7.22 16.73
CA GLU A 81 9.36 8.26 16.47
C GLU A 81 8.00 7.58 16.32
N ILE A 82 7.24 7.64 17.40
CA ILE A 82 5.83 7.29 17.43
C ILE A 82 5.17 8.16 16.35
N ASN A 83 4.49 7.53 15.38
CA ASN A 83 3.84 8.16 14.21
C ASN A 83 4.69 8.37 12.95
N MET A 84 5.67 7.50 12.66
CA MET A 84 6.20 7.43 11.30
C MET A 84 5.07 7.04 10.32
N SER A 85 5.00 7.75 9.20
CA SER A 85 4.12 7.39 8.08
C SER A 85 4.95 7.23 6.81
N ILE A 86 4.51 6.36 5.92
CA ILE A 86 5.03 6.27 4.55
C ILE A 86 4.00 6.79 3.55
N TRP A 87 4.51 7.27 2.43
CA TRP A 87 3.72 7.59 1.26
C TRP A 87 3.75 6.39 0.32
N VAL A 88 2.58 6.03 -0.19
CA VAL A 88 2.42 5.00 -1.21
C VAL A 88 1.80 5.66 -2.43
N HIS A 89 2.44 5.49 -3.58
CA HIS A 89 1.91 5.89 -4.86
C HIS A 89 1.53 4.64 -5.64
N ALA A 90 0.31 4.60 -6.18
CA ALA A 90 -0.16 3.52 -7.02
C ALA A 90 -0.71 4.09 -8.33
N CYS A 91 -0.39 3.46 -9.45
CA CYS A 91 -0.89 3.80 -10.76
C CYS A 91 -1.57 2.58 -11.39
N VAL A 92 -2.67 2.80 -12.09
CA VAL A 92 -3.43 1.78 -12.80
C VAL A 92 -3.05 1.84 -14.26
N GLU A 93 -2.27 0.85 -14.69
CA GLU A 93 -1.98 0.64 -16.09
C GLU A 93 -2.97 -0.39 -16.64
N LYS A 94 -3.65 -0.05 -17.74
CA LYS A 94 -4.43 -1.03 -18.49
C LYS A 94 -3.46 -1.77 -19.39
N GLU A 95 -3.42 -3.09 -19.26
CA GLU A 95 -2.70 -3.92 -20.23
C GLU A 95 -3.44 -3.81 -21.57
N ASP A 96 -2.78 -3.24 -22.58
CA ASP A 96 -3.30 -3.21 -23.94
C ASP A 96 -3.35 -4.65 -24.46
N ASP A 97 -4.56 -5.16 -24.71
CA ASP A 97 -4.84 -6.49 -25.30
C ASP A 97 -4.46 -6.54 -26.80
N SER A 98 -3.27 -6.04 -27.14
CA SER A 98 -2.74 -5.95 -28.52
C SER A 98 -1.75 -7.07 -28.86
N SER A 99 -1.62 -8.10 -28.03
CA SER A 99 -0.76 -9.26 -28.34
C SER A 99 -1.35 -10.55 -27.79
N ARG A 100 -2.38 -11.04 -28.48
CA ARG A 100 -2.73 -12.46 -28.54
C ARG A 100 -2.14 -13.08 -29.79
#